data_AF-A0A844WYV7-F1
#
_entry.id   AF-A0A844WYV7-F1
#
_cell.length_a   1.000
_cell.length_b   1.000
_cell.length_c   1.000
_cell.angle_alpha   90.00
_cell.angle_beta   90.00
_cell.angle_gamma   90.00
#
_symmetry.space_group_name_H-M   'P 1'
#
loop_
_entity.id
_entity.type
_entity.pdbx_description
1 polymer ?
#
loop_
_entity_poly.entity_id
_entity_poly.type
_entity_poly.pdbx_seq_one_letter_code
_entity_poly.pdbx_strand_id
1 'polypeptide(L)'
;MSSSWNSPALIGQYGRVGNRSDAIILPPSQWGEVKFVRPNSCPGNCNGDDSSNTRYLSPDMEYKKGFLVKSTNPATYSLNFPTTGADKLYFDLYIEGIGVDELIWEPVSHEGITASMELIKRGDFRRWVYHWSEREILDNNDVTLIRVTLTGPDGFSQRHNPYPSRITVPRLPQTFELVGKDSYGNAIIKYGFVLQK
;
A
#
# COMPACT_ATOMS: atom_id res chain seq x y z
N MET A 1 6.49 -40.61 27.99
CA MET A 1 7.89 -40.43 28.45
C MET A 1 8.68 -39.81 27.31
N SER A 2 9.66 -39.00 27.72
CA SER A 2 10.38 -37.93 27.02
C SER A 2 10.92 -38.20 25.61
N SER A 3 10.94 -37.11 24.85
CA SER A 3 11.65 -36.85 23.60
C SER A 3 13.16 -37.03 23.68
N SER A 4 13.78 -37.41 22.56
CA SER A 4 15.22 -37.29 22.31
C SER A 4 15.44 -36.81 20.87
N TRP A 5 15.84 -35.55 20.72
CA TRP A 5 16.48 -35.04 19.52
C TRP A 5 17.87 -34.57 19.94
N ASN A 6 18.89 -35.30 19.52
CA ASN A 6 20.29 -34.86 19.59
C ASN A 6 20.61 -34.07 18.32
N SER A 7 21.17 -32.87 18.47
CA SER A 7 22.09 -32.29 17.51
C SER A 7 23.14 -31.47 18.26
N PRO A 8 24.43 -31.54 17.87
CA PRO A 8 25.54 -31.13 18.72
C PRO A 8 25.76 -29.61 18.73
N ALA A 9 26.13 -29.10 19.90
CA ALA A 9 26.63 -27.74 20.07
C ALA A 9 28.03 -27.59 19.47
N LEU A 10 28.21 -26.61 18.56
CA LEU A 10 29.52 -26.15 18.15
C LEU A 10 30.02 -25.10 19.15
N ILE A 11 31.10 -25.46 19.84
CA ILE A 11 31.90 -24.58 20.68
C ILE A 11 32.76 -23.70 19.76
N GLY A 12 32.56 -22.39 19.83
CA GLY A 12 33.41 -21.37 19.22
C GLY A 12 33.72 -20.29 20.26
N GLN A 13 34.99 -20.18 20.64
CA GLN A 13 35.51 -19.33 21.72
C GLN A 13 35.44 -17.82 21.41
N TYR A 14 35.39 -17.06 22.51
CA TYR A 14 35.39 -15.61 22.68
C TYR A 14 36.31 -14.78 21.78
N GLY A 15 35.80 -13.64 21.28
CA GLY A 15 36.61 -12.54 20.77
C GLY A 15 35.82 -11.39 20.12
N ARG A 16 35.73 -10.25 20.84
CA ARG A 16 35.27 -8.90 20.43
C ARG A 16 33.78 -8.64 20.25
N VAL A 17 33.27 -7.84 21.21
CA VAL A 17 32.07 -7.01 21.13
C VAL A 17 32.11 -6.18 19.85
N GLY A 18 31.29 -6.57 18.88
CA GLY A 18 30.85 -5.72 17.79
C GLY A 18 29.34 -5.75 17.82
N ASN A 19 28.71 -4.61 18.06
CA ASN A 19 27.27 -4.41 17.87
C ASN A 19 26.90 -4.81 16.45
N ARG A 20 26.49 -6.07 16.26
CA ARG A 20 25.69 -6.46 15.12
C ARG A 20 24.27 -6.50 15.60
N SER A 21 23.51 -5.48 15.20
CA SER A 21 22.06 -5.62 15.13
C SER A 21 21.80 -6.66 14.04
N ASP A 22 21.76 -7.93 14.43
CA ASP A 22 21.34 -9.01 13.54
C ASP A 22 19.83 -8.84 13.35
N ALA A 23 19.44 -8.13 12.29
CA ALA A 23 18.06 -8.05 11.87
C ALA A 23 17.61 -9.45 11.44
N ILE A 24 16.73 -10.06 12.23
CA ILE A 24 16.06 -11.30 11.85
C ILE A 24 15.07 -10.93 10.75
N ILE A 25 15.43 -11.19 9.49
CA ILE A 25 14.50 -11.11 8.36
C ILE A 25 13.61 -12.35 8.44
N LEU A 26 12.41 -12.22 9.00
CA LEU A 26 11.42 -13.28 8.95
C LEU A 26 10.93 -13.50 7.51
N PRO A 27 10.58 -14.74 7.13
CA PRO A 27 10.09 -15.02 5.79
C PRO A 27 8.81 -14.23 5.49
N PRO A 28 8.62 -13.74 4.25
CA PRO A 28 7.49 -12.90 3.84
C PRO A 28 6.09 -13.46 4.17
N SER A 29 5.98 -14.78 4.34
CA SER A 29 4.70 -15.46 4.52
C SER A 29 4.07 -15.30 5.91
N GLN A 30 4.80 -14.78 6.92
CA GLN A 30 4.24 -14.64 8.27
C GLN A 30 3.54 -13.29 8.48
N TRP A 31 3.81 -12.31 7.62
CA TRP A 31 3.52 -10.89 7.84
C TRP A 31 2.82 -10.23 6.66
N GLY A 32 1.98 -10.97 5.92
CA GLY A 32 1.09 -10.47 4.87
C GLY A 32 1.78 -9.83 3.67
N GLU A 33 1.02 -9.68 2.59
CA GLU A 33 1.54 -9.13 1.33
C GLU A 33 0.53 -8.16 0.74
N VAL A 34 1.02 -7.03 0.21
CA VAL A 34 0.23 -6.17 -0.66
C VAL A 34 0.12 -6.88 -2.00
N LYS A 35 -0.99 -7.59 -2.23
CA LYS A 35 -1.21 -8.31 -3.48
C LYS A 35 -1.89 -7.46 -4.53
N PHE A 36 -2.83 -6.61 -4.11
CA PHE A 36 -3.59 -5.77 -5.02
C PHE A 36 -3.58 -4.32 -4.58
N VAL A 37 -3.72 -3.43 -5.55
CA VAL A 37 -3.90 -2.00 -5.33
C VAL A 37 -5.12 -1.51 -6.08
N ARG A 38 -6.05 -0.94 -5.33
CA ARG A 38 -7.37 -0.58 -5.80
C ARG A 38 -7.45 0.92 -6.10
N PRO A 39 -7.77 1.33 -7.34
CA PRO A 39 -7.98 2.74 -7.64
C PRO A 39 -9.22 3.32 -6.93
N ASN A 40 -9.26 4.64 -6.72
CA ASN A 40 -10.42 5.37 -6.18
C ASN A 40 -11.71 5.07 -6.97
N SER A 41 -11.63 4.99 -8.29
CA SER A 41 -12.76 4.59 -9.12
C SER A 41 -12.90 3.07 -9.14
N CYS A 42 -14.07 2.59 -8.77
CA CYS A 42 -14.42 1.18 -8.82
C CYS A 42 -14.15 0.63 -10.24
N PRO A 43 -13.28 -0.37 -10.41
CA PRO A 43 -12.95 -0.89 -11.73
C PRO A 43 -14.12 -1.69 -12.30
N GLY A 44 -14.96 -1.03 -13.09
CA GLY A 44 -16.12 -1.62 -13.77
C GLY A 44 -17.46 -1.18 -13.18
N ASN A 45 -18.54 -1.83 -13.65
CA ASN A 45 -19.88 -1.58 -13.15
C ASN A 45 -20.05 -2.19 -11.75
N CYS A 46 -19.64 -1.45 -10.73
CA CYS A 46 -19.92 -1.78 -9.34
C CYS A 46 -21.36 -1.42 -8.95
N ASN A 47 -22.34 -1.45 -9.85
CA ASN A 47 -23.76 -1.32 -9.54
C ASN A 47 -24.47 -2.63 -9.89
N GLY A 48 -24.45 -3.60 -8.97
CA GLY A 48 -25.38 -4.72 -8.93
C GLY A 48 -25.16 -5.84 -9.97
N ASP A 49 -25.05 -7.06 -9.45
CA ASP A 49 -25.31 -8.36 -10.09
C ASP A 49 -24.42 -8.87 -11.22
N ASP A 50 -23.70 -8.03 -11.97
CA ASP A 50 -22.93 -8.54 -13.11
C ASP A 50 -21.49 -8.95 -12.75
N SER A 51 -21.37 -10.01 -11.94
CA SER A 51 -20.14 -10.81 -11.82
C SER A 51 -19.62 -11.34 -13.17
N SER A 52 -20.42 -11.22 -14.23
CA SER A 52 -20.13 -11.69 -15.59
C SER A 52 -19.31 -10.71 -16.44
N ASN A 53 -19.06 -9.48 -15.96
CA ASN A 53 -18.39 -8.45 -16.75
C ASN A 53 -16.90 -8.24 -16.41
N THR A 54 -16.21 -9.30 -16.00
CA THR A 54 -14.74 -9.35 -15.93
C THR A 54 -14.10 -9.23 -17.33
N ARG A 55 -14.87 -9.36 -18.41
CA ARG A 55 -14.43 -9.27 -19.82
C ARG A 55 -13.79 -7.94 -20.23
N TYR A 56 -13.95 -6.88 -19.44
CA TYR A 56 -13.31 -5.57 -19.70
C TYR A 56 -12.21 -5.22 -18.69
N LEU A 57 -11.90 -6.11 -17.76
CA LEU A 57 -10.77 -5.90 -16.87
C LEU A 57 -9.47 -6.19 -17.62
N SER A 58 -8.46 -5.36 -17.39
CA SER A 58 -7.11 -5.68 -17.86
C SER A 58 -6.67 -7.03 -17.25
N PRO A 59 -5.79 -7.81 -17.89
CA PRO A 59 -5.31 -9.10 -17.36
C PRO A 59 -4.73 -9.00 -15.95
N ASP A 60 -4.27 -7.80 -15.59
CA ASP A 60 -3.61 -7.50 -14.34
C ASP A 60 -4.57 -6.97 -13.26
N MET A 61 -5.88 -7.07 -13.47
CA MET A 61 -6.90 -6.52 -12.60
C MET A 61 -7.87 -7.59 -12.12
N GLU A 62 -7.95 -7.75 -10.80
CA GLU A 62 -8.91 -8.66 -10.16
C GLU A 62 -10.16 -7.89 -9.74
N TYR A 63 -11.33 -8.45 -10.06
CA TYR A 63 -12.62 -7.87 -9.73
C TYR A 63 -12.72 -7.60 -8.23
N LYS A 64 -13.24 -6.42 -7.85
CA LYS A 64 -13.32 -5.88 -6.48
C LYS A 64 -11.97 -5.64 -5.76
N LYS A 65 -10.88 -6.31 -6.12
CA LYS A 65 -9.57 -6.17 -5.44
C LYS A 65 -8.65 -5.12 -6.05
N GLY A 66 -8.61 -4.97 -7.37
CA GLY A 66 -7.77 -3.97 -8.06
C GLY A 66 -6.62 -4.57 -8.86
N PHE A 67 -5.59 -3.76 -9.14
CA PHE A 67 -4.42 -4.16 -9.92
C PHE A 67 -3.48 -5.05 -9.12
N LEU A 68 -3.01 -6.14 -9.71
CA LEU A 68 -1.98 -7.00 -9.14
C LEU A 68 -0.66 -6.21 -9.00
N VAL A 69 -0.02 -6.32 -7.84
CA VAL A 69 1.33 -5.79 -7.65
C VAL A 69 2.32 -6.54 -8.54
N LYS A 70 3.10 -5.80 -9.33
CA LYS A 70 4.01 -6.34 -10.34
C LYS A 70 5.43 -6.54 -9.84
N SER A 71 5.85 -5.75 -8.86
CA SER A 71 7.23 -5.76 -8.36
C SER A 71 7.33 -5.32 -6.91
N THR A 72 8.12 -6.04 -6.12
CA THR A 72 8.61 -5.59 -4.80
C THR A 72 10.06 -5.12 -4.85
N ASN A 73 10.71 -5.19 -6.01
CA ASN A 73 12.05 -4.65 -6.22
C ASN A 73 11.98 -3.14 -6.55
N PRO A 74 12.68 -2.27 -5.79
CA PRO A 74 12.70 -0.83 -6.03
C PRO A 74 13.12 -0.42 -7.44
N ALA A 75 14.00 -1.18 -8.09
CA ALA A 75 14.45 -0.90 -9.45
C ALA A 75 13.33 -1.01 -10.49
N THR A 76 12.23 -1.67 -10.16
CA THR A 76 11.12 -1.99 -11.06
C THR A 76 9.75 -1.55 -10.52
N TYR A 77 9.72 -0.63 -9.54
CA TYR A 77 8.48 -0.03 -9.03
C TYR A 77 7.68 0.74 -10.09
N SER A 78 8.29 1.12 -11.22
CA SER A 78 7.57 1.75 -12.33
C SER A 78 6.55 0.84 -13.01
N LEU A 79 6.57 -0.47 -12.74
CA LEU A 79 5.57 -1.43 -13.21
C LEU A 79 4.31 -1.45 -12.33
N ASN A 80 4.36 -0.88 -11.13
CA ASN A 80 3.26 -0.88 -10.18
C ASN A 80 2.33 0.31 -10.40
N PHE A 81 1.05 0.12 -10.05
CA PHE A 81 0.06 1.20 -10.01
C PHE A 81 0.22 2.06 -8.73
N PRO A 82 0.03 3.38 -8.75
CA PRO A 82 -0.25 4.19 -9.91
C PRO A 82 1.05 4.68 -10.58
N THR A 83 0.94 4.98 -11.86
CA THR A 83 2.00 5.67 -12.62
C THR A 83 1.74 7.18 -12.74
N THR A 84 0.61 7.68 -12.22
CA THR A 84 0.21 9.09 -12.25
C THR A 84 -0.62 9.43 -11.00
N GLY A 85 -0.87 10.72 -10.76
CA GLY A 85 -1.61 11.16 -9.58
C GLY A 85 -2.16 12.57 -9.74
N ALA A 86 -3.09 12.93 -8.85
CA ALA A 86 -3.65 14.28 -8.73
C ALA A 86 -3.86 14.59 -7.24
N ASP A 87 -3.99 15.88 -6.91
CA ASP A 87 -4.25 16.29 -5.53
C ASP A 87 -5.52 15.62 -4.98
N LYS A 88 -5.36 14.99 -3.81
CA LYS A 88 -6.38 14.22 -3.07
C LYS A 88 -6.90 12.98 -3.81
N LEU A 89 -6.27 12.58 -4.91
CA LEU A 89 -6.53 11.27 -5.50
C LEU A 89 -5.96 10.20 -4.57
N TYR A 90 -6.74 9.16 -4.34
CA TYR A 90 -6.34 8.06 -3.49
C TYR A 90 -6.42 6.71 -4.21
N PHE A 91 -5.81 5.72 -3.58
CA PHE A 91 -5.96 4.32 -3.91
C PHE A 91 -5.81 3.50 -2.62
N ASP A 92 -6.36 2.29 -2.60
CA ASP A 92 -6.33 1.44 -1.42
C ASP A 92 -5.37 0.26 -1.65
N LEU A 93 -4.43 0.04 -0.74
CA LEU A 93 -3.64 -1.19 -0.69
C LEU A 93 -4.53 -2.30 -0.14
N TYR A 94 -4.66 -3.39 -0.88
CA TYR A 94 -5.37 -4.59 -0.46
C TYR A 94 -4.36 -5.60 0.09
N ILE A 95 -4.37 -5.75 1.41
CA ILE A 95 -3.43 -6.60 2.14
C ILE A 95 -4.16 -7.85 2.60
N GLU A 96 -3.64 -9.02 2.21
CA GLU A 96 -4.16 -10.33 2.66
C GLU A 96 -3.28 -10.91 3.77
N GLY A 97 -3.89 -11.59 4.74
CA GLY A 97 -3.20 -12.47 5.68
C GLY A 97 -2.70 -11.84 6.98
N ILE A 98 -3.09 -10.59 7.29
CA ILE A 98 -2.86 -9.96 8.60
C ILE A 98 -4.02 -9.01 8.95
N GLY A 99 -4.32 -8.88 10.24
CA GLY A 99 -4.88 -7.65 10.81
C GLY A 99 -3.77 -6.60 10.96
N VAL A 100 -3.65 -5.68 10.00
CA VAL A 100 -2.65 -4.58 10.04
C VAL A 100 -3.17 -3.33 10.72
N ASP A 101 -4.19 -3.48 11.56
CA ASP A 101 -4.78 -2.41 12.34
C ASP A 101 -3.81 -1.76 13.34
N GLU A 102 -2.63 -2.36 13.51
CA GLU A 102 -1.52 -1.87 14.34
C GLU A 102 -0.31 -1.32 13.55
N LEU A 103 -0.33 -1.34 12.21
CA LEU A 103 0.79 -0.81 11.44
C LEU A 103 0.84 0.72 11.47
N ILE A 104 2.04 1.23 11.74
CA ILE A 104 2.36 2.65 11.74
C ILE A 104 2.96 3.02 10.39
N TRP A 105 2.39 4.05 9.77
CA TRP A 105 2.80 4.54 8.46
C TRP A 105 3.21 6.01 8.57
N GLU A 106 4.40 6.32 8.04
CA GLU A 106 4.89 7.70 7.96
C GLU A 106 4.60 8.27 6.57
N PRO A 107 4.15 9.54 6.45
CA PRO A 107 4.00 10.18 5.16
C PRO A 107 5.33 10.26 4.41
N VAL A 108 5.28 10.08 3.09
CA VAL A 108 6.45 10.16 2.21
C VAL A 108 6.28 11.34 1.27
N SER A 109 7.26 12.25 1.25
CA SER A 109 7.17 13.50 0.46
C SER A 109 8.34 13.66 -0.51
N HIS A 110 8.05 13.93 -1.78
CA HIS A 110 9.01 14.22 -2.83
C HIS A 110 8.49 15.32 -3.76
N GLU A 111 9.32 16.33 -4.05
CA GLU A 111 8.99 17.40 -5.02
C GLU A 111 7.64 18.10 -4.79
N GLY A 112 7.23 18.26 -3.52
CA GLY A 112 5.95 18.87 -3.15
C GLY A 112 4.73 17.95 -3.23
N ILE A 113 4.93 16.67 -3.55
CA ILE A 113 3.90 15.62 -3.50
C ILE A 113 4.12 14.81 -2.21
N THR A 114 3.06 14.57 -1.46
CA THR A 114 3.04 13.77 -0.23
C THR A 114 2.07 12.60 -0.37
N ALA A 115 2.55 11.39 -0.15
CA ALA A 115 1.72 10.21 0.05
C ALA A 115 1.46 10.03 1.55
N SER A 116 0.20 10.00 1.95
CA SER A 116 -0.23 9.72 3.34
C SER A 116 -1.12 8.49 3.40
N MET A 117 -0.98 7.71 4.46
CA MET A 117 -1.62 6.41 4.60
C MET A 117 -2.62 6.43 5.75
N GLU A 118 -3.80 5.90 5.52
CA GLU A 118 -4.86 5.80 6.51
C GLU A 118 -5.45 4.39 6.50
N LEU A 119 -5.57 3.79 7.69
CA LEU A 119 -6.28 2.52 7.85
C LEU A 119 -7.78 2.76 7.64
N ILE A 120 -8.38 1.96 6.78
CA ILE A 120 -9.80 2.07 6.47
C ILE A 120 -10.57 1.01 7.24
N LYS A 121 -11.48 1.46 8.11
CA LYS A 121 -12.35 0.62 8.95
C LYS A 121 -13.78 0.64 8.44
N ARG A 122 -14.52 -0.42 8.76
CA ARG A 122 -15.95 -0.58 8.44
C ARG A 122 -16.82 0.64 8.79
N GLY A 123 -16.46 1.37 9.84
CA GLY A 123 -17.18 2.55 10.32
C GLY A 123 -16.85 3.87 9.60
N ASP A 124 -15.74 3.94 8.87
CA ASP A 124 -15.21 5.21 8.31
C ASP A 124 -16.01 5.69 7.09
N PHE A 125 -16.76 4.78 6.48
CA PHE A 125 -17.54 5.09 5.29
C PHE A 125 -18.96 5.54 5.64
N ARG A 126 -19.35 6.69 5.10
CA ARG A 126 -20.73 7.16 5.15
C ARG A 126 -21.63 6.22 4.35
N ARG A 127 -22.70 5.73 4.99
CA ARG A 127 -23.75 4.82 4.47
C ARG A 127 -24.31 5.11 3.06
N TRP A 128 -24.08 6.31 2.51
CA TRP A 128 -24.58 6.78 1.22
C TRP A 128 -23.52 6.91 0.12
N VAL A 129 -22.24 6.72 0.45
CA VAL A 129 -21.12 6.69 -0.51
C VAL A 129 -20.65 5.24 -0.58
N TYR A 130 -21.48 4.35 -1.11
CA TYR A 130 -21.10 2.95 -1.23
C TYR A 130 -21.37 2.37 -2.59
N HIS A 131 -20.28 1.93 -3.19
CA HIS A 131 -20.25 0.65 -3.89
C HIS A 131 -20.22 -0.49 -2.85
N TRP A 132 -21.05 -1.49 -3.05
CA TRP A 132 -21.25 -2.68 -2.20
C TRP A 132 -19.98 -3.53 -2.00
N SER A 133 -18.97 -3.37 -2.86
CA SER A 133 -17.73 -4.15 -2.81
C SER A 133 -16.89 -3.91 -1.56
N GLU A 134 -16.85 -2.69 -1.02
CA GLU A 134 -15.98 -2.36 0.12
C GLU A 134 -16.48 -2.98 1.42
N ARG A 135 -17.80 -3.01 1.62
CA ARG A 135 -18.40 -3.67 2.78
C ARG A 135 -18.07 -5.16 2.79
N GLU A 136 -18.24 -5.83 1.65
CA GLU A 136 -17.96 -7.26 1.52
C GLU A 136 -16.48 -7.58 1.77
N ILE A 137 -15.57 -6.73 1.30
CA ILE A 137 -14.13 -6.86 1.56
C ILE A 137 -13.83 -6.70 3.05
N LEU A 138 -14.40 -5.69 3.70
CA LEU A 138 -14.14 -5.40 5.12
C LEU A 138 -14.90 -6.30 6.10
N ASP A 139 -15.87 -7.07 5.60
CA ASP A 139 -16.48 -8.17 6.36
C ASP A 139 -15.55 -9.41 6.36
N ASN A 140 -14.50 -9.44 5.52
CA ASN A 140 -13.44 -10.44 5.56
C ASN A 140 -12.33 -9.99 6.54
N ASN A 141 -12.23 -10.65 7.68
CA ASN A 141 -11.24 -10.35 8.73
C ASN A 141 -9.79 -10.62 8.31
N ASP A 142 -9.56 -11.35 7.20
CA ASP A 142 -8.21 -11.63 6.69
C ASP A 142 -7.71 -10.56 5.72
N VAL A 143 -8.51 -9.51 5.48
CA VAL A 143 -8.20 -8.43 4.55
C VAL A 143 -8.15 -7.11 5.28
N THR A 144 -7.11 -6.33 4.98
CA THR A 144 -7.03 -4.94 5.41
C THR A 144 -6.85 -4.00 4.24
N LEU A 145 -7.50 -2.83 4.32
CA LEU A 145 -7.39 -1.75 3.36
C LEU A 145 -6.62 -0.57 3.97
N ILE A 146 -5.54 -0.18 3.32
CA ILE A 146 -4.79 1.05 3.64
C ILE A 146 -4.98 2.03 2.49
N ARG A 147 -5.66 3.16 2.75
CA ARG A 147 -5.83 4.23 1.78
C ARG A 147 -4.58 5.08 1.70
N VAL A 148 -3.99 5.14 0.51
CA VAL A 148 -2.91 6.04 0.17
C VAL A 148 -3.52 7.25 -0.53
N THR A 149 -3.37 8.43 0.05
CA THR A 149 -3.81 9.70 -0.55
C THR A 149 -2.58 10.48 -1.02
N LEU A 150 -2.59 10.91 -2.29
CA LEU A 150 -1.57 11.79 -2.84
C LEU A 150 -2.04 13.24 -2.69
N THR A 151 -1.28 14.04 -1.93
CA THR A 151 -1.48 15.49 -1.82
C THR A 151 -0.36 16.19 -2.57
N GLY A 152 -0.66 17.18 -3.39
CA GLY A 152 0.38 17.82 -4.21
C GLY A 152 0.02 19.23 -4.62
N PRO A 153 0.84 19.87 -5.47
CA PRO A 153 0.51 21.17 -6.02
C PRO A 153 -0.80 21.10 -6.81
N ASP A 154 -1.77 21.93 -6.44
CA ASP A 154 -3.08 22.01 -7.06
C ASP A 154 -3.35 23.41 -7.62
N GLY A 155 -3.96 23.45 -8.81
CA GLY A 155 -4.44 24.68 -9.43
C GLY A 155 -5.94 24.93 -9.27
N PHE A 156 -6.70 23.94 -8.83
CA PHE A 156 -8.15 24.04 -8.67
C PHE A 156 -8.54 25.15 -7.68
N SER A 157 -7.77 25.32 -6.59
CA SER A 157 -7.97 26.40 -5.61
C SER A 157 -7.94 27.81 -6.22
N GLN A 158 -7.24 28.01 -7.35
CA GLN A 158 -7.09 29.31 -8.00
C GLN A 158 -7.87 29.42 -9.32
N ARG A 159 -8.73 28.45 -9.66
CA ARG A 159 -9.45 28.38 -10.95
C ARG A 159 -10.34 29.58 -11.28
N HIS A 160 -10.81 30.28 -10.23
CA HIS A 160 -11.67 31.47 -10.33
C HIS A 160 -10.96 32.74 -9.88
N ASN A 161 -9.64 32.67 -9.65
CA ASN A 161 -8.85 33.81 -9.23
C ASN A 161 -8.44 34.61 -10.50
N PRO A 162 -8.84 35.89 -10.64
CA PRO A 162 -8.43 36.72 -11.77
C PRO A 162 -6.92 37.02 -11.78
N TYR A 163 -6.21 36.78 -10.66
CA TYR A 163 -4.77 36.97 -10.50
C TYR A 163 -4.11 35.72 -9.91
N PRO A 164 -4.01 34.61 -10.67
CA PRO A 164 -3.43 33.37 -10.16
C PRO A 164 -1.92 33.52 -9.93
N SER A 165 -1.41 32.79 -8.95
CA SER A 165 0.02 32.63 -8.71
C SER A 165 0.58 31.42 -9.45
N ARG A 166 1.91 31.38 -9.64
CA ARG A 166 2.57 30.21 -10.22
C ARG A 166 2.44 28.99 -9.30
N ILE A 167 2.00 27.87 -9.85
CA ILE A 167 1.94 26.57 -9.15
C ILE A 167 3.29 25.87 -9.34
N THR A 168 3.83 25.32 -8.25
CA THR A 168 5.04 24.49 -8.29
C THR A 168 4.80 23.28 -9.19
N VAL A 169 5.71 23.05 -10.14
CA VAL A 169 5.67 21.88 -11.01
C VAL A 169 6.65 20.84 -10.44
N PRO A 170 6.16 19.68 -9.96
CA PRO A 170 7.02 18.61 -9.46
C PRO A 170 7.97 18.10 -10.54
N ARG A 171 9.21 17.78 -10.18
CA ARG A 171 10.14 17.09 -11.10
C ARG A 171 9.82 15.60 -11.09
N LEU A 172 9.37 15.05 -12.21
CA LEU A 172 9.07 13.62 -12.38
C LEU A 172 10.13 12.97 -13.27
N PRO A 173 10.41 11.66 -13.13
CA PRO A 173 9.73 10.70 -12.28
C PRO A 173 10.08 10.81 -10.78
N GLN A 174 9.15 10.42 -9.91
CA GLN A 174 9.38 10.29 -8.47
C GLN A 174 9.00 8.90 -7.96
N THR A 175 9.94 8.26 -7.29
CA THR A 175 9.74 6.94 -6.66
C THR A 175 9.25 7.13 -5.23
N PHE A 176 8.16 6.47 -4.89
CA PHE A 176 7.63 6.40 -3.54
C PHE A 176 7.80 4.97 -3.01
N GLU A 177 8.36 4.82 -1.81
CA GLU A 177 8.34 3.56 -1.06
C GLU A 177 7.60 3.78 0.26
N LEU A 178 6.43 3.17 0.36
CA LEU A 178 5.56 3.16 1.52
C LEU A 178 5.96 1.99 2.42
N VAL A 179 6.19 2.25 3.71
CA VAL A 179 6.61 1.22 4.66
C VAL A 179 5.67 1.22 5.85
N GLY A 180 5.00 0.09 6.07
CA GLY A 180 4.19 -0.17 7.26
C GLY A 180 5.06 -0.81 8.32
N LYS A 181 5.20 -0.15 9.47
CA LYS A 181 6.06 -0.59 10.57
C LYS A 181 5.23 -1.10 11.75
N ASP A 182 5.77 -2.06 12.50
CA ASP A 182 5.20 -2.42 13.79
C ASP A 182 5.49 -1.34 14.85
N SER A 183 4.98 -1.56 16.07
CA SER A 183 5.19 -0.66 17.21
C SER A 183 6.65 -0.57 17.68
N TYR A 184 7.51 -1.51 17.27
CA TYR A 184 8.95 -1.50 17.53
C TYR A 184 9.75 -0.80 16.43
N GLY A 185 9.10 -0.36 15.36
CA GLY A 185 9.71 0.31 14.21
C GLY A 185 10.27 -0.65 13.15
N ASN A 186 10.00 -1.96 13.24
CA ASN A 186 10.40 -2.92 12.22
C ASN A 186 9.51 -2.79 10.99
N ALA A 187 10.10 -2.82 9.80
CA ALA A 187 9.35 -2.83 8.55
C ALA A 187 8.67 -4.19 8.36
N ILE A 188 7.33 -4.19 8.30
CA ILE A 188 6.51 -5.39 8.13
C ILE A 188 6.02 -5.51 6.69
N ILE A 189 5.51 -4.42 6.13
CA ILE A 189 5.01 -4.35 4.75
C ILE A 189 5.68 -3.22 4.00
N LYS A 190 5.89 -3.43 2.69
CA LYS A 190 6.35 -2.40 1.77
C LYS A 190 5.48 -2.35 0.52
N TYR A 191 5.28 -1.15 0.01
CA TYR A 191 4.69 -0.93 -1.30
C TYR A 191 5.41 0.20 -2.01
N GLY A 192 5.79 -0.01 -3.27
CA GLY A 192 6.48 1.01 -4.05
C GLY A 192 5.85 1.26 -5.40
N PHE A 193 5.87 2.52 -5.84
CA PHE A 193 5.38 2.94 -7.16
C PHE A 193 6.18 4.14 -7.65
N VAL A 194 6.05 4.46 -8.94
CA VAL A 194 6.73 5.62 -9.55
C VAL A 194 5.71 6.50 -10.25
N LEU A 195 5.59 7.75 -9.79
CA LEU A 195 4.84 8.77 -10.53
C LEU A 195 5.66 9.21 -11.74
N GLN A 196 5.09 9.04 -12.91
CA GLN A 196 5.63 9.40 -14.21
C GLN A 196 5.04 10.74 -14.69
N LYS A 197 5.70 11.35 -15.67
CA LYS A 197 5.24 12.58 -16.35
C LYS A 197 3.99 12.34 -17.19
#